data_AF-A0A133YWN2-F1
#
_entry.id   AF-A0A133YWN2-F1
#
_cell.length_a   1.000
_cell.length_b   1.000
_cell.length_c   1.000
_cell.angle_alpha   90.00
_cell.angle_beta   90.00
_cell.angle_gamma   90.00
#
_symmetry.space_group_name_H-M   'P 1'
#
loop_
_entity.id
_entity.type
_entity.pdbx_description
1 polymer ?
#
loop_
_entity_poly.entity_id
_entity_poly.type
_entity_poly.pdbx_seq_one_letter_code
_entity_poly.pdbx_strand_id
1 'polypeptide(L)' 'MTYDLEGFASLKPKIMEEAIANAEKTAAQFAKNSHSTLDKIITADQGLFSIDNRDTNTPCIKKVRVVTTITYSLKD' A
#
# COMPACT_ATOMS: atom_id res chain seq x y z
N MET A 1 -21.38 18.20 9.47
CA MET A 1 -19.99 18.22 9.99
C MET A 1 -19.13 17.40 9.03
N THR A 2 -18.50 18.05 8.07
CA THR A 2 -17.68 17.43 7.02
C THR A 2 -16.31 17.14 7.63
N TYR A 3 -16.09 15.92 8.10
CA TYR A 3 -14.82 15.53 8.70
C TYR A 3 -13.76 15.42 7.59
N ASP A 4 -12.95 16.46 7.43
CA ASP A 4 -11.54 16.39 7.04
C ASP A 4 -11.20 15.54 5.80
N LEU A 5 -11.89 15.80 4.68
CA LEU A 5 -11.53 15.22 3.37
C LEU A 5 -10.24 15.82 2.82
N GLU A 6 -9.91 17.06 3.20
CA GLU A 6 -8.72 17.78 2.72
C GLU A 6 -7.42 17.16 3.27
N GLY A 7 -7.36 16.85 4.57
CA GLY A 7 -6.23 16.11 5.15
C GLY A 7 -6.04 14.75 4.49
N PHE A 8 -7.13 14.00 4.29
CA PHE A 8 -7.08 12.68 3.63
C PHE A 8 -6.57 12.74 2.18
N ALA A 9 -7.02 13.73 1.40
CA ALA A 9 -6.58 13.90 0.02
C ALA A 9 -5.06 14.11 -0.08
N SER A 10 -4.47 14.85 0.87
CA SER A 10 -3.02 15.07 0.93
C SER A 10 -2.22 13.83 1.37
N LEU A 11 -2.82 12.94 2.16
CA LEU A 11 -2.21 11.71 2.66
C LEU A 11 -2.20 10.59 1.63
N LYS A 12 -3.18 10.54 0.72
CA LYS A 12 -3.31 9.47 -0.30
C LYS A 12 -2.02 9.20 -1.09
N PRO A 13 -1.32 10.21 -1.66
CA PRO A 13 -0.10 9.96 -2.43
C PRO A 13 1.00 9.32 -1.57
N LYS A 14 1.17 9.80 -0.33
CA LYS A 14 2.20 9.30 0.59
C LYS A 14 1.94 7.86 1.03
N ILE A 15 0.68 7.52 1.33
CA ILE A 15 0.29 6.14 1.67
C ILE A 15 0.54 5.22 0.47
N MET A 16 0.27 5.69 -0.75
CA MET A 16 0.53 4.90 -1.96
C MET A 16 2.00 4.64 -2.20
N GLU A 17 2.83 5.67 -2.09
CA GLU A 17 4.28 5.55 -2.23
C GLU A 17 4.86 4.52 -1.25
N GLU A 18 4.44 4.59 0.02
CA GLU A 18 4.87 3.64 1.05
C GLU A 18 4.41 2.20 0.75
N ALA A 19 3.17 2.02 0.29
CA ALA A 19 2.65 0.70 -0.08
C ALA A 19 3.42 0.08 -1.26
N ILE A 20 3.73 0.87 -2.28
CA ILE A 20 4.49 0.44 -3.46
C ILE A 20 5.92 0.08 -3.06
N ALA A 21 6.59 0.95 -2.28
CA ALA A 21 7.96 0.70 -1.81
C ALA A 21 8.06 -0.58 -0.96
N ASN A 22 7.06 -0.84 -0.10
CA ASN A 22 7.00 -2.06 0.69
C ASN A 22 6.78 -3.31 -0.17
N ALA A 23 5.94 -3.22 -1.21
CA ALA A 23 5.72 -4.32 -2.15
C ALA A 23 7.00 -4.64 -2.94
N GLU A 24 7.69 -3.62 -3.46
CA GLU A 24 8.95 -3.77 -4.20
C GLU A 24 10.05 -4.38 -3.31
N LYS A 25 10.22 -3.87 -2.09
CA LYS A 25 11.19 -4.41 -1.11
C LYS A 25 10.94 -5.89 -0.84
N THR A 26 9.68 -6.26 -0.67
CA THR A 26 9.28 -7.65 -0.45
C THR A 26 9.59 -8.52 -1.68
N ALA A 27 9.24 -8.04 -2.87
CA ALA A 27 9.50 -8.75 -4.12
C ALA A 27 11.00 -8.94 -4.38
N ALA A 28 11.83 -7.92 -4.10
CA ALA A 28 13.28 -8.02 -4.19
C ALA A 28 13.85 -9.07 -3.22
N GLN A 29 13.29 -9.15 -2.00
CA GLN A 29 13.68 -10.19 -1.04
C GLN A 29 13.31 -11.59 -1.53
N PHE A 30 12.13 -11.77 -2.15
CA PHE A 30 11.75 -13.03 -2.76
C PHE A 30 12.69 -13.44 -3.89
N ALA A 31 13.00 -12.51 -4.80
CA ALA A 31 13.93 -12.75 -5.90
C ALA A 31 15.30 -13.21 -5.38
N LYS A 32 15.85 -12.48 -4.40
CA LYS A 32 17.12 -12.85 -3.75
C LYS A 32 17.08 -14.24 -3.14
N ASN A 33 15.98 -14.58 -2.45
CA ASN A 33 15.83 -15.88 -1.79
C ASN A 33 15.58 -17.02 -2.78
N SER A 34 15.08 -16.74 -3.98
CA SER A 34 14.84 -17.73 -5.04
C SER A 34 15.99 -17.88 -6.01
N HIS A 35 17.13 -17.21 -5.79
CA HIS A 35 18.24 -17.11 -6.75
C HIS A 35 17.81 -16.56 -8.11
N SER A 36 16.87 -15.62 -8.10
CA SER A 36 16.39 -14.93 -9.29
C SER A 36 16.60 -13.42 -9.15
N THR A 37 16.48 -12.71 -10.26
CA THR A 37 16.49 -11.26 -10.34
C THR A 37 15.06 -10.75 -10.51
N LEU A 38 14.69 -9.72 -9.73
CA LEU A 38 13.43 -9.01 -9.91
C LEU A 38 13.41 -8.34 -11.29
N ASP A 39 12.37 -8.59 -12.08
CA ASP A 39 12.22 -8.02 -13.42
C ASP A 39 11.03 -7.05 -13.47
N LYS A 40 10.24 -7.05 -14.54
CA LYS A 40 9.15 -6.10 -14.73
C LYS A 40 7.90 -6.42 -13.89
N ILE A 41 7.09 -5.38 -13.69
CA ILE A 41 5.71 -5.51 -13.19
C ILE A 41 4.85 -6.12 -14.29
N ILE A 42 4.06 -7.14 -13.92
CA ILE A 42 3.09 -7.81 -14.80
C ILE A 42 1.70 -7.24 -14.58
N THR A 43 1.29 -7.10 -13.33
CA THR A 43 0.02 -6.46 -12.95
C THR A 43 0.23 -5.57 -11.72
N ALA A 44 -0.55 -4.50 -11.65
CA ALA A 44 -0.61 -3.62 -10.49
C ALA A 44 -2.06 -3.21 -10.28
N ASP A 45 -2.59 -3.55 -9.11
CA ASP A 45 -3.97 -3.32 -8.74
C ASP A 45 -4.03 -2.64 -7.37
N GLN A 46 -4.84 -1.59 -7.27
CA GLN A 46 -5.07 -0.87 -6.02
C GLN A 46 -6.49 -1.14 -5.54
N GLY A 47 -6.61 -1.67 -4.33
CA GLY A 47 -7.87 -1.80 -3.62
C GLY A 47 -8.39 -0.45 -3.12
N LEU A 48 -9.67 -0.41 -2.74
CA LEU A 48 -10.28 0.79 -2.19
C LEU A 48 -9.63 1.17 -0.85
N PHE A 49 -9.59 2.47 -0.59
CA PHE A 49 -9.28 2.98 0.75
C PHE A 49 -10.43 2.66 1.71
N SER A 50 -10.12 2.13 2.89
CA SER A 50 -11.04 2.03 4.02
C SER A 50 -10.64 3.03 5.11
N ILE A 51 -11.64 3.65 5.73
CA ILE A 51 -11.46 4.60 6.82
C ILE A 51 -12.38 4.19 7.96
N ASP A 52 -11.78 3.77 9.06
CA ASP A 52 -12.50 3.26 10.22
C ASP A 52 -12.09 4.03 11.48
N ASN A 53 -12.91 4.00 12.54
CA ASN A 53 -12.47 4.53 13.83
C ASN A 53 -11.34 3.67 14.39
N ARG A 54 -10.39 4.28 15.11
CA ARG A 54 -9.32 3.53 15.78
C ARG A 54 -9.90 2.52 16.77
N ASP A 55 -10.85 2.98 17.56
CA ASP A 55 -11.61 2.24 18.57
C ASP A 55 -12.96 2.95 18.84
N THR A 56 -13.87 2.29 19.56
CA THR A 56 -15.21 2.81 19.88
C THR A 56 -15.19 4.01 20.83
N ASN A 57 -14.17 4.11 21.69
CA ASN A 57 -14.07 5.13 22.73
C ASN A 57 -13.39 6.42 22.23
N THR A 58 -12.71 6.35 21.09
CA THR A 58 -11.92 7.45 20.52
C THR A 58 -12.21 7.67 19.02
N PRO A 59 -13.48 7.95 18.65
CA PRO A 59 -13.91 7.99 17.24
C PRO A 59 -13.32 9.16 16.44
N CYS A 60 -12.73 10.16 17.10
CA CYS A 60 -12.02 11.24 16.43
C CYS A 60 -10.70 10.79 15.77
N ILE A 61 -10.13 9.66 16.20
CA ILE A 61 -8.93 9.09 15.58
C ILE A 61 -9.36 8.04 14.56
N LYS A 62 -8.87 8.20 13.31
CA LYS A 62 -9.20 7.31 12.19
C LYS A 62 -8.02 6.40 11.84
N LYS A 63 -8.34 5.16 11.46
CA LYS A 63 -7.44 4.22 10.80
C LYS A 63 -7.74 4.29 9.30
N VAL A 64 -6.70 4.57 8.52
CA VAL A 64 -6.77 4.55 7.06
C VAL A 64 -6.03 3.32 6.57
N ARG A 65 -6.66 2.53 5.72
CA ARG A 65 -6.03 1.36 5.10
C ARG A 65 -6.25 1.40 3.60
N VAL A 66 -5.24 0.95 2.87
CA VAL A 66 -5.33 0.63 1.46
C VAL A 66 -4.46 -0.58 1.19
N VAL A 67 -4.87 -1.39 0.21
CA VAL A 67 -4.14 -2.59 -0.19
C VAL A 67 -3.74 -2.41 -1.63
N THR A 68 -2.46 -2.50 -1.93
CA THR A 68 -1.93 -2.51 -3.30
C THR A 68 -1.33 -3.88 -3.56
N THR A 69 -1.72 -4.49 -4.67
CA THR A 69 -1.21 -5.79 -5.11
C THR A 69 -0.41 -5.59 -6.37
N ILE A 70 0.87 -5.96 -6.33
CA ILE A 70 1.78 -5.85 -7.47
C ILE A 70 2.35 -7.23 -7.74
N THR A 71 2.21 -7.70 -8.97
CA THR A 71 2.82 -8.95 -9.44
C THR A 71 4.06 -8.62 -10.25
N TYR A 72 5.20 -9.18 -9.87
CA TYR A 72 6.45 -9.06 -10.60
C TYR A 72 6.81 -10.38 -11.27
N SER A 73 7.42 -10.31 -12.45
CA SER A 73 8.15 -11.45 -12.99
C SER A 73 9.55 -11.53 -12.38
N LEU A 74 10.05 -12.76 -12.27
CA LEU A 74 11.43 -13.05 -11.92
C LEU A 74 12.14 -13.64 -13.14
N LYS A 75 13.43 -13.37 -13.26
CA LYS A 75 14.31 -13.99 -14.27
C LYS A 75 15.55 -14.55 -13.60
N ASP A 76 16.14 -15.57 -14.21
CA ASP A 76 17.40 -16.15 -13.74
C ASP A 76 18.59 -15.19 -13.93
#